data_AF-A0A0Q5C253-F1
#
_entry.id   AF-A0A0Q5C253-F1
#
_cell.length_a   1.000
_cell.length_b   1.000
_cell.length_c   1.000
_cell.angle_alpha   90.00
_cell.angle_beta   90.00
_cell.angle_gamma   90.00
#
_symmetry.space_group_name_H-M   'P 1'
#
loop_
_entity.id
_entity.type
_entity.pdbx_description
1 polymer ?
#
loop_
_entity_poly.entity_id
_entity_poly.type
_entity_poly.pdbx_seq_one_letter_code
_entity_poly.pdbx_strand_id
1 'polypeptide(L)'
;MSAVGLAVPASSIDDHFVAALVHALADPLLQAGRGLVTRVVEDRDAEERAYRHWAEVGGIDAVALLDVHREDGRVELLRSLGFPLAGVVHSSLTVDFPAVSVDFDASLSVLRAFLATRSHDTAVYITGPDDGGIGSARSAAVETAGGDDLFHVVRVERGVDSAVSAAIAAVQAGPVTLVFDSDVHAAAALGALRERGSRIPEDVAIVSWTNSALCQSASPSITALDRRGTEIGALLGERILHAIDGADRSSARAPEPFVVVGETT
;
A
#
# COMPACT_ATOMS: atom_id res chain seq x y z
N MET A 1 -18.39 13.65 -20.57
CA MET A 1 -17.83 12.28 -20.45
C MET A 1 -18.11 11.85 -19.03
N SER A 2 -18.67 10.66 -18.84
CA SER A 2 -18.99 10.11 -17.52
C SER A 2 -17.73 9.47 -16.92
N ALA A 3 -17.36 9.82 -15.68
CA ALA A 3 -16.13 9.36 -15.07
C ALA A 3 -16.21 9.27 -13.54
N VAL A 4 -15.36 8.43 -12.96
CA VAL A 4 -15.11 8.36 -11.52
C VAL A 4 -13.85 9.16 -11.20
N GLY A 5 -13.91 9.98 -10.15
CA GLY A 5 -12.76 10.72 -9.62
C GLY A 5 -12.03 9.92 -8.55
N LEU A 6 -10.70 9.97 -8.54
CA LEU A 6 -9.86 9.37 -7.51
C LEU A 6 -8.69 10.31 -7.20
N ALA A 7 -8.65 10.82 -5.96
CA ALA A 7 -7.47 11.53 -5.48
C ALA A 7 -6.46 10.52 -4.90
N VAL A 8 -5.19 10.66 -5.26
CA VAL A 8 -4.10 9.76 -4.84
C VAL A 8 -3.07 10.59 -4.08
N PRO A 9 -2.80 10.31 -2.79
CA PRO A 9 -1.76 11.01 -2.05
C PRO A 9 -0.39 10.85 -2.72
N ALA A 10 0.37 11.95 -2.82
CA ALA A 10 1.72 11.95 -3.40
C ALA A 10 2.67 11.00 -2.65
N SER A 11 2.47 10.81 -1.34
CA SER A 11 3.21 9.86 -0.51
C SER A 11 3.00 8.39 -0.91
N SER A 12 1.96 8.09 -1.70
CA SER A 12 1.58 6.73 -2.08
C SER A 12 1.80 6.43 -3.57
N ILE A 13 2.35 7.39 -4.34
CA ILE A 13 2.50 7.23 -5.80
C ILE A 13 3.49 6.12 -6.19
N ASP A 14 4.52 5.92 -5.35
CA ASP A 14 5.54 4.89 -5.55
C ASP A 14 5.17 3.55 -4.90
N ASP A 15 4.02 3.46 -4.23
CA ASP A 15 3.54 2.21 -3.63
C ASP A 15 2.89 1.34 -4.71
N HIS A 16 3.54 0.21 -5.03
CA HIS A 16 3.04 -0.72 -6.03
C HIS A 16 1.63 -1.25 -5.73
N PHE A 17 1.26 -1.40 -4.46
CA PHE A 17 -0.11 -1.79 -4.08
C PHE A 17 -1.13 -0.77 -4.56
N VAL A 18 -0.86 0.52 -4.35
CA VAL A 18 -1.74 1.61 -4.78
C VAL A 18 -1.77 1.69 -6.30
N ALA A 19 -0.62 1.55 -6.96
CA ALA A 19 -0.57 1.52 -8.43
C ALA A 19 -1.41 0.36 -9.01
N ALA A 20 -1.28 -0.85 -8.48
CA ALA A 20 -2.04 -2.02 -8.90
C ALA A 20 -3.54 -1.85 -8.66
N LEU A 21 -3.92 -1.27 -7.52
CA LEU A 21 -5.30 -0.96 -7.16
C LEU A 21 -5.91 0.06 -8.12
N VAL A 22 -5.23 1.19 -8.36
CA VAL A 22 -5.70 2.24 -9.27
C VAL A 22 -5.87 1.69 -10.68
N HIS A 23 -4.95 0.84 -11.13
CA HIS A 23 -5.03 0.21 -12.45
C HIS A 23 -6.24 -0.72 -12.55
N ALA A 24 -6.42 -1.63 -11.59
CA ALA A 24 -7.50 -2.61 -11.61
C ALA A 24 -8.90 -1.99 -11.36
N LEU A 25 -8.95 -0.85 -10.66
CA LEU A 25 -10.19 -0.08 -10.49
C LEU A 25 -10.76 0.39 -11.82
N ALA A 26 -9.91 0.70 -12.80
CA ALA A 26 -10.36 1.18 -14.10
C ALA A 26 -11.12 0.12 -14.91
N ASP A 27 -10.81 -1.17 -14.73
CA ASP A 27 -11.35 -2.25 -15.58
C ASP A 27 -12.88 -2.36 -15.51
N PRO A 28 -13.53 -2.46 -14.33
CA PRO A 28 -15.00 -2.44 -14.25
C PRO A 28 -15.61 -1.16 -14.80
N LEU A 29 -14.95 0.00 -14.60
CA LEU A 29 -15.45 1.28 -15.09
C LEU A 29 -15.47 1.34 -16.62
N LEU A 30 -14.39 0.90 -17.25
CA LEU A 30 -14.26 0.86 -18.71
C LEU A 30 -15.31 -0.09 -19.32
N GLN A 31 -15.56 -1.24 -18.70
CA GLN A 31 -16.63 -2.15 -19.12
C GLN A 31 -18.02 -1.52 -19.03
N ALA A 32 -18.23 -0.62 -18.06
CA ALA A 32 -19.46 0.17 -17.92
C ALA A 32 -19.48 1.45 -18.78
N GLY A 33 -18.46 1.67 -19.64
CA GLY A 33 -18.37 2.86 -20.50
C GLY A 33 -18.03 4.16 -19.76
N ARG A 34 -17.40 4.06 -18.59
CA ARG A 34 -17.00 5.20 -17.74
C ARG A 34 -15.49 5.33 -17.69
N GLY A 35 -15.00 6.58 -17.59
CA GLY A 35 -13.58 6.87 -17.40
C GLY A 35 -13.15 6.86 -15.94
N LEU A 36 -11.85 6.81 -15.70
CA LEU A 36 -11.23 7.10 -14.40
C LEU A 36 -10.39 8.38 -14.52
N VAL A 37 -10.65 9.36 -13.67
CA VAL A 37 -9.87 10.60 -13.56
C VAL A 37 -9.11 10.55 -12.24
N THR A 38 -7.78 10.43 -12.32
CA THR A 38 -6.91 10.47 -11.16
C THR A 38 -6.32 11.87 -10.95
N ARG A 39 -6.14 12.27 -9.69
CA ARG A 39 -5.38 13.47 -9.34
C ARG A 39 -4.44 13.18 -8.18
N VAL A 40 -3.15 13.41 -8.41
CA VAL A 40 -2.16 13.35 -7.33
C VAL A 40 -2.29 14.59 -6.46
N VAL A 41 -2.33 14.39 -5.14
CA VAL A 41 -2.57 15.45 -4.14
C VAL A 41 -1.49 15.40 -3.06
N GLU A 42 -0.98 16.57 -2.67
CA GLU A 42 0.10 16.67 -1.69
C GLU A 42 -0.39 16.50 -0.26
N ASP A 43 -1.58 17.02 0.04
CA ASP A 43 -2.17 17.04 1.37
C ASP A 43 -3.70 16.97 1.31
N ARG A 44 -4.33 16.93 2.50
CA ARG A 44 -5.79 16.86 2.63
C ARG A 44 -6.48 18.08 2.04
N ASP A 45 -5.92 19.28 2.21
CA ASP A 45 -6.54 20.49 1.67
C ASP A 45 -6.54 20.48 0.12
N ALA A 46 -5.49 19.95 -0.51
CA ALA A 46 -5.40 19.75 -1.95
C ALA A 46 -6.41 18.72 -2.45
N GLU A 47 -6.62 17.64 -1.69
CA GLU A 47 -7.65 16.64 -1.96
C GLU A 47 -9.06 17.24 -1.92
N GLU A 48 -9.39 18.00 -0.88
CA GLU A 48 -10.69 18.66 -0.79
C GLU A 48 -10.90 19.70 -1.89
N ARG A 49 -9.85 20.47 -2.24
CA ARG A 49 -9.89 21.41 -3.39
C ARG A 49 -10.18 20.67 -4.69
N ALA A 50 -9.62 19.48 -4.89
CA ALA A 50 -9.90 18.67 -6.08
C ALA A 50 -11.38 18.25 -6.13
N TYR A 51 -11.96 17.84 -5.00
CA TYR A 51 -13.37 17.46 -4.94
C TYR A 51 -14.31 18.65 -5.23
N ARG A 52 -14.05 19.80 -4.60
CA ARG A 52 -14.82 21.03 -4.86
C ARG A 52 -14.72 21.45 -6.33
N HIS A 53 -13.52 21.37 -6.91
CA HIS A 53 -13.31 21.66 -8.31
C HIS A 53 -14.09 20.72 -9.22
N TRP A 54 -14.09 19.40 -8.96
CA TRP A 54 -14.89 18.43 -9.71
C TRP A 54 -16.39 18.71 -9.61
N ALA A 55 -16.88 19.14 -8.45
CA ALA A 55 -18.29 19.52 -8.28
C ALA A 55 -18.65 20.78 -9.09
N GLU A 56 -17.73 21.73 -9.20
CA GLU A 56 -17.93 22.99 -9.95
C GLU A 56 -17.92 22.77 -11.47
N VAL A 57 -16.92 22.03 -11.99
CA VAL A 57 -16.74 21.86 -13.44
C VAL A 57 -17.58 20.72 -14.02
N GLY A 58 -18.04 19.79 -13.19
CA GLY A 58 -18.77 18.59 -13.59
C GLY A 58 -17.90 17.56 -14.33
N GLY A 59 -18.55 16.51 -14.85
CA GLY A 59 -17.88 15.42 -15.57
C GLY A 59 -17.32 14.30 -14.69
N ILE A 60 -17.47 14.41 -13.37
CA ILE A 60 -17.29 13.32 -12.41
C ILE A 60 -18.67 12.93 -11.86
N ASP A 61 -19.00 11.64 -11.91
CA ASP A 61 -20.30 11.10 -11.46
C ASP A 61 -20.22 10.52 -10.05
N ALA A 62 -19.04 10.11 -9.61
CA ALA A 62 -18.80 9.57 -8.28
C ALA A 62 -17.32 9.65 -7.91
N VAL A 63 -17.01 9.54 -6.62
CA VAL A 63 -15.64 9.61 -6.11
C VAL A 63 -15.27 8.33 -5.36
N ALA A 64 -14.17 7.71 -5.76
CA ALA A 64 -13.56 6.62 -5.03
C ALA A 64 -12.58 7.16 -3.99
N LEU A 65 -12.59 6.59 -2.79
CA LEU A 65 -11.70 6.95 -1.69
C LEU A 65 -10.74 5.81 -1.36
N LEU A 66 -9.46 6.14 -1.17
CA LEU A 66 -8.49 5.23 -0.58
C LEU A 66 -8.33 5.55 0.91
N ASP A 67 -8.11 4.50 1.70
CA ASP A 67 -7.76 4.57 3.12
C ASP A 67 -8.74 5.43 3.93
N VAL A 68 -10.02 5.02 3.94
CA VAL A 68 -11.06 5.71 4.71
C VAL A 68 -11.01 5.28 6.16
N HIS A 69 -10.89 6.25 7.06
CA HIS A 69 -10.83 6.04 8.51
C HIS A 69 -12.15 6.41 9.21
N ARG A 70 -12.19 6.17 10.53
CA ARG A 70 -13.30 6.64 11.38
C ARG A 70 -13.32 8.17 11.36
N GLU A 71 -14.53 8.75 11.27
CA GLU A 71 -14.72 10.22 11.25
C GLU A 71 -13.90 10.92 10.15
N ASP A 72 -13.85 10.30 8.97
CA ASP A 72 -13.17 10.86 7.80
C ASP A 72 -13.99 12.00 7.16
N GLY A 73 -13.51 13.24 7.34
CA GLY A 73 -14.16 14.44 6.83
C GLY A 73 -14.36 14.46 5.31
N ARG A 74 -13.61 13.65 4.53
CA ARG A 74 -13.85 13.51 3.09
C ARG A 74 -15.23 12.96 2.78
N VAL A 75 -15.72 12.03 3.60
CA VAL A 75 -17.04 11.41 3.40
C VAL A 75 -18.14 12.46 3.53
N GLU A 76 -18.06 13.30 4.56
CA GLU A 76 -19.02 14.39 4.80
C GLU A 76 -18.94 15.47 3.72
N LEU A 77 -17.72 15.84 3.31
CA LEU A 77 -17.51 16.79 2.22
C LEU A 77 -18.12 16.27 0.92
N LEU A 78 -17.80 15.05 0.49
CA LEU A 78 -18.33 14.48 -0.76
C LEU A 78 -19.86 14.40 -0.75
N ARG A 79 -20.47 14.06 0.40
CA ARG A 79 -21.92 14.09 0.58
C ARG A 79 -22.49 15.50 0.41
N SER A 80 -21.86 16.51 1.00
CA SER A 80 -22.27 17.90 0.88
C SER A 80 -22.19 18.42 -0.57
N LEU A 81 -21.24 17.89 -1.34
CA LEU A 81 -21.06 18.17 -2.78
C LEU A 81 -21.98 17.34 -3.67
N GLY A 82 -22.75 16.40 -3.11
CA GLY A 82 -23.70 15.56 -3.84
C GLY A 82 -23.07 14.38 -4.59
N PHE A 83 -21.81 14.01 -4.30
CA PHE A 83 -21.17 12.87 -4.93
C PHE A 83 -21.58 11.53 -4.29
N PRO A 84 -22.03 10.55 -5.09
CA PRO A 84 -21.93 9.15 -4.72
C PRO A 84 -20.46 8.79 -4.45
N LEU A 85 -20.24 7.89 -3.49
CA LEU A 85 -18.89 7.49 -3.10
C LEU A 85 -18.79 6.01 -2.76
N ALA A 86 -17.60 5.47 -2.95
CA ALA A 86 -17.19 4.17 -2.46
C ALA A 86 -15.75 4.25 -1.94
N GLY A 87 -15.39 3.41 -0.97
CA GLY A 87 -14.07 3.51 -0.34
C GLY A 87 -13.40 2.18 -0.02
N VAL A 88 -12.08 2.19 0.10
CA VAL A 88 -11.35 1.16 0.84
C VAL A 88 -11.38 1.52 2.31
N VAL A 89 -11.87 0.61 3.15
CA VAL A 89 -12.03 0.81 4.59
C VAL A 89 -11.31 -0.30 5.34
N HIS A 90 -10.85 0.00 6.56
CA HIS A 90 -10.38 -1.04 7.46
C HIS A 90 -11.51 -2.00 7.85
N SER A 91 -11.19 -3.27 8.09
CA SER A 91 -12.16 -4.32 8.43
C SER A 91 -12.93 -4.08 9.73
N SER A 92 -12.37 -3.30 10.65
CA SER A 92 -13.04 -2.88 11.89
C SER A 92 -14.02 -1.72 11.72
N LEU A 93 -14.07 -1.08 10.54
CA LEU A 93 -14.95 0.05 10.26
C LEU A 93 -16.23 -0.42 9.57
N THR A 94 -17.37 -0.13 10.19
CA THR A 94 -18.68 -0.24 9.54
C THR A 94 -19.03 1.11 8.89
N VAL A 95 -19.39 1.08 7.61
CA VAL A 95 -19.77 2.26 6.83
C VAL A 95 -21.15 2.08 6.20
N ASP A 96 -21.79 3.18 5.84
CA ASP A 96 -23.13 3.25 5.25
C ASP A 96 -23.10 3.58 3.75
N PHE A 97 -21.97 3.35 3.09
CA PHE A 97 -21.72 3.49 1.66
C PHE A 97 -20.98 2.24 1.13
N PRO A 98 -21.08 1.93 -0.19
CA PRO A 98 -20.38 0.79 -0.78
C PRO A 98 -18.87 0.83 -0.51
N ALA A 99 -18.28 -0.28 -0.07
CA ALA A 99 -16.88 -0.28 0.32
C ALA A 99 -16.17 -1.61 0.07
N VAL A 100 -14.84 -1.57 0.03
CA VAL A 100 -13.99 -2.77 0.12
C VAL A 100 -13.37 -2.78 1.50
N SER A 101 -13.64 -3.83 2.25
CA SER A 101 -13.18 -4.03 3.63
C SER A 101 -11.86 -4.80 3.62
N VAL A 102 -10.80 -4.17 4.09
CA VAL A 102 -9.43 -4.71 4.11
C VAL A 102 -8.96 -4.88 5.56
N ASP A 103 -8.42 -6.06 5.87
CA ASP A 103 -7.70 -6.29 7.12
C ASP A 103 -6.25 -5.81 6.95
N PHE A 104 -5.95 -4.60 7.44
CA PHE A 104 -4.60 -4.02 7.30
C PHE A 104 -3.60 -4.72 8.23
N ASP A 105 -4.06 -5.29 9.34
CA ASP A 105 -3.24 -6.00 10.33
C ASP A 105 -2.83 -7.40 9.84
N ALA A 106 -3.64 -8.01 8.96
CA ALA A 106 -3.34 -9.31 8.34
C ALA A 106 -2.00 -9.30 7.60
N SER A 107 -1.62 -8.19 6.95
CA SER A 107 -0.35 -8.06 6.23
C SER A 107 0.86 -8.27 7.15
N LEU A 108 0.85 -7.61 8.31
CA LEU A 108 1.91 -7.74 9.31
C LEU A 108 1.89 -9.13 9.96
N SER A 109 0.71 -9.68 10.22
CA SER A 109 0.55 -11.02 10.79
C SER A 109 1.12 -12.11 9.88
N VAL A 110 0.81 -12.03 8.58
CA VAL A 110 1.34 -12.95 7.55
C VAL A 110 2.86 -12.82 7.44
N LEU A 111 3.39 -11.60 7.43
CA LEU A 111 4.84 -11.39 7.37
C LEU A 111 5.55 -11.94 8.62
N ARG A 112 5.01 -11.69 9.82
CA ARG A 112 5.58 -12.22 11.07
C ARG A 112 5.56 -13.74 11.10
N ALA A 113 4.44 -14.35 10.72
CA ALA A 113 4.33 -15.80 10.63
C ALA A 113 5.35 -16.38 9.64
N PHE A 114 5.58 -15.70 8.51
CA PHE A 114 6.59 -16.08 7.53
C PHE A 114 8.02 -15.97 8.08
N LEU A 115 8.35 -14.87 8.76
CA LEU A 115 9.69 -14.62 9.30
C LEU A 115 10.02 -15.55 10.48
N ALA A 116 9.03 -15.94 11.28
CA ALA A 116 9.20 -16.93 12.34
C ALA A 116 9.63 -18.32 11.84
N THR A 117 9.50 -18.61 10.54
CA THR A 117 10.01 -19.85 9.94
C THR A 117 11.40 -19.70 9.29
N ARG A 118 12.05 -18.54 9.41
CA ARG A 118 13.35 -18.24 8.78
C ARG A 118 14.49 -18.40 9.78
N SER A 119 15.72 -18.43 9.26
CA SER A 119 16.94 -18.68 10.05
C SER A 119 17.46 -17.46 10.81
N HIS A 120 16.97 -16.26 10.52
CA HIS A 120 17.41 -15.04 11.20
C HIS A 120 16.49 -14.71 12.37
N ASP A 121 17.10 -14.56 13.54
CA ASP A 121 16.42 -14.17 14.78
C ASP A 121 16.18 -12.65 14.86
N THR A 122 16.69 -11.87 13.89
CA THR A 122 16.50 -10.42 13.81
C THR A 122 15.98 -10.03 12.44
N ALA A 123 14.97 -9.16 12.44
CA ALA A 123 14.45 -8.46 11.29
C ALA A 123 14.54 -6.94 11.47
N VAL A 124 15.00 -6.24 10.44
CA VAL A 124 15.06 -4.77 10.41
C VAL A 124 14.15 -4.27 9.31
N TYR A 125 13.13 -3.51 9.70
CA TYR A 125 12.21 -2.84 8.79
C TYR A 125 12.72 -1.45 8.44
N ILE A 126 13.17 -1.29 7.21
CA ILE A 126 13.70 -0.05 6.66
C ILE A 126 12.57 0.63 5.89
N THR A 127 12.09 1.75 6.44
CA THR A 127 10.94 2.49 5.91
C THR A 127 11.30 3.97 5.70
N GLY A 128 10.49 4.68 4.93
CA GLY A 128 10.65 6.11 4.69
C GLY A 128 10.43 6.97 5.96
N PRO A 129 10.52 8.31 5.81
CA PRO A 129 10.29 9.20 6.94
C PRO A 129 8.82 9.17 7.37
N ASP A 130 8.56 9.56 8.61
CA ASP A 130 7.21 9.77 9.10
C ASP A 130 6.63 11.07 8.47
N ASP A 131 5.84 10.90 7.41
CA ASP A 131 5.18 12.00 6.69
C ASP A 131 3.66 12.01 6.89
N GLY A 132 3.15 11.24 7.85
CA GLY A 132 1.72 11.08 8.10
C GLY A 132 0.96 10.29 7.01
N GLY A 133 1.66 9.70 6.03
CA GLY A 133 1.07 8.84 5.00
C GLY A 133 0.91 7.38 5.43
N ILE A 134 0.46 6.52 4.50
CA ILE A 134 0.21 5.08 4.71
C ILE A 134 1.48 4.34 5.21
N GLY A 135 2.68 4.79 4.84
CA GLY A 135 3.95 4.25 5.34
C GLY A 135 4.16 4.52 6.84
N SER A 136 3.76 5.69 7.34
CA SER A 136 3.86 6.04 8.76
C SER A 136 3.01 5.13 9.63
N ALA A 137 1.74 4.93 9.26
CA ALA A 137 0.83 4.03 9.96
C ALA A 137 1.36 2.58 10.01
N ARG A 138 1.94 2.09 8.91
CA ARG A 138 2.61 0.78 8.88
C ARG A 138 3.78 0.71 9.85
N SER A 139 4.67 1.71 9.83
CA SER A 139 5.82 1.74 10.74
C SER A 139 5.42 1.74 12.21
N ALA A 140 4.39 2.51 12.58
CA ALA A 140 3.86 2.52 13.94
C ALA A 140 3.22 1.18 14.34
N ALA A 141 2.52 0.52 13.41
CA ALA A 141 1.96 -0.81 13.64
C ALA A 141 3.07 -1.86 13.84
N VAL A 142 4.14 -1.79 13.05
CA VAL A 142 5.31 -2.67 13.20
C VAL A 142 5.98 -2.46 14.55
N GLU A 143 6.18 -1.22 15.00
CA GLU A 143 6.74 -0.89 16.32
C GLU A 143 5.87 -1.38 17.47
N THR A 144 4.55 -1.14 17.39
CA THR A 144 3.60 -1.55 18.42
C THR A 144 3.52 -3.07 18.53
N ALA A 145 3.56 -3.78 17.40
CA ALA A 145 3.61 -5.23 17.38
C ALA A 145 5.00 -5.80 17.69
N GLY A 146 6.04 -4.97 17.68
CA GLY A 146 7.45 -5.31 17.89
C GLY A 146 7.87 -5.50 19.35
N GLY A 147 6.92 -5.81 20.25
CA GLY A 147 7.20 -6.07 21.66
C GLY A 147 8.17 -7.24 21.94
N ASP A 148 8.52 -7.99 20.90
CA ASP A 148 9.52 -9.06 20.91
C ASP A 148 10.77 -8.57 20.13
N ASP A 149 11.98 -8.83 20.64
CA ASP A 149 13.30 -8.38 20.12
C ASP A 149 13.58 -8.73 18.62
N LEU A 150 12.64 -9.37 17.94
CA LEU A 150 12.70 -9.81 16.55
C LEU A 150 12.61 -8.66 15.53
N PHE A 151 11.94 -7.54 15.81
CA PHE A 151 11.62 -6.52 14.79
C PHE A 151 12.05 -5.11 15.18
N HIS A 152 13.04 -4.55 14.46
CA HIS A 152 13.50 -3.18 14.65
C HIS A 152 13.10 -2.29 13.48
N VAL A 153 12.55 -1.11 13.76
CA VAL A 153 12.20 -0.14 12.73
C VAL A 153 13.31 0.89 12.57
N VAL A 154 13.76 1.08 11.33
CA VAL A 154 14.72 2.11 10.95
C VAL A 154 14.06 3.01 9.91
N ARG A 155 13.81 4.26 10.29
CA ARG A 155 13.29 5.28 9.39
C ARG A 155 14.46 5.98 8.70
N VAL A 156 14.39 6.08 7.37
CA VAL A 156 15.41 6.73 6.55
C VAL A 156 14.84 7.94 5.82
N GLU A 157 15.70 8.87 5.45
CA GLU A 157 15.31 9.96 4.52
C GLU A 157 14.85 9.39 3.18
N ARG A 158 14.07 10.17 2.44
CA ARG A 158 13.65 9.78 1.08
C ARG A 158 14.88 9.58 0.20
N GLY A 159 14.93 8.45 -0.49
CA GLY A 159 15.97 8.16 -1.47
C GLY A 159 16.65 6.82 -1.25
N VAL A 160 17.21 6.31 -2.33
CA VAL A 160 17.84 4.98 -2.38
C VAL A 160 19.07 4.90 -1.49
N ASP A 161 19.93 5.92 -1.49
CA ASP A 161 21.21 5.91 -0.78
C ASP A 161 21.04 5.75 0.74
N SER A 162 20.03 6.39 1.31
CA SER A 162 19.72 6.31 2.75
C SER A 162 19.25 4.91 3.14
N ALA A 163 18.38 4.29 2.32
CA ALA A 163 17.92 2.91 2.52
C ALA A 163 19.08 1.89 2.40
N VAL A 164 19.94 2.05 1.40
CA VAL A 164 21.14 1.21 1.21
C VAL A 164 22.12 1.35 2.36
N SER A 165 22.34 2.58 2.85
CA SER A 165 23.23 2.82 3.99
C SER A 165 22.72 2.16 5.27
N ALA A 166 21.40 2.24 5.53
CA ALA A 166 20.77 1.55 6.64
C ALA A 166 20.87 0.01 6.52
N ALA A 167 20.69 -0.53 5.31
CA ALA A 167 20.85 -1.95 5.02
C ALA A 167 22.26 -2.44 5.33
N ILE A 168 23.29 -1.70 4.89
CA ILE A 168 24.70 -2.02 5.16
C ILE A 168 24.99 -2.00 6.67
N ALA A 169 24.50 -0.99 7.37
CA ALA A 169 24.68 -0.88 8.82
C ALA A 169 24.02 -2.04 9.59
N ALA A 170 22.82 -2.46 9.17
CA ALA A 170 22.12 -3.59 9.77
C ALA A 170 22.89 -4.91 9.60
N VAL A 171 23.43 -5.17 8.40
CA VAL A 171 24.21 -6.39 8.11
C VAL A 171 25.53 -6.43 8.90
N GLN A 172 26.12 -5.28 9.22
CA GLN A 172 27.33 -5.21 10.05
C GLN A 172 27.09 -5.69 11.50
N ALA A 173 25.85 -5.71 11.98
CA ALA A 173 25.50 -6.19 13.31
C ALA A 173 25.38 -7.73 13.39
N GLY A 174 25.28 -8.44 12.26
CA GLY A 174 25.15 -9.89 12.19
C GLY A 174 24.11 -10.34 11.16
N PRO A 175 23.81 -11.66 11.08
CA PRO A 175 22.79 -12.20 10.19
C PRO A 175 21.42 -11.57 10.45
N VAL A 176 20.77 -11.07 9.40
CA VAL A 176 19.57 -10.24 9.53
C VAL A 176 18.61 -10.42 8.36
N THR A 177 17.31 -10.32 8.61
CA THR A 177 16.32 -10.13 7.55
C THR A 177 15.99 -8.66 7.39
N LEU A 178 16.21 -8.09 6.22
CA LEU A 178 15.82 -6.72 5.89
C LEU A 178 14.45 -6.72 5.25
N VAL A 179 13.54 -5.91 5.77
CA VAL A 179 12.19 -5.69 5.22
C VAL A 179 12.10 -4.25 4.73
N PHE A 180 11.70 -4.05 3.48
CA PHE A 180 11.57 -2.71 2.87
C PHE A 180 10.13 -2.40 2.47
N ASP A 181 9.70 -1.15 2.63
CA ASP A 181 8.40 -0.69 2.12
C ASP A 181 8.33 -0.52 0.60
N SER A 182 9.49 -0.47 -0.05
CA SER A 182 9.64 -0.16 -1.48
C SER A 182 10.47 -1.23 -2.16
N ASP A 183 9.95 -1.75 -3.26
CA ASP A 183 10.67 -2.70 -4.13
C ASP A 183 11.97 -2.10 -4.68
N VAL A 184 12.00 -0.78 -4.91
CA VAL A 184 13.18 -0.07 -5.39
C VAL A 184 14.27 -0.06 -4.32
N HIS A 185 13.90 0.22 -3.06
CA HIS A 185 14.85 0.15 -1.94
C HIS A 185 15.35 -1.28 -1.72
N ALA A 186 14.46 -2.28 -1.77
CA ALA A 186 14.83 -3.69 -1.65
C ALA A 186 15.83 -4.12 -2.74
N ALA A 187 15.56 -3.77 -4.01
CA ALA A 187 16.42 -4.11 -5.14
C ALA A 187 17.76 -3.38 -5.09
N ALA A 188 17.77 -2.11 -4.69
CA ALA A 188 19.02 -1.36 -4.54
C ALA A 188 19.88 -1.91 -3.39
N ALA A 189 19.28 -2.23 -2.25
CA ALA A 189 19.97 -2.88 -1.14
C ALA A 189 20.51 -4.26 -1.55
N LEU A 190 19.72 -5.06 -2.27
CA LEU A 190 20.15 -6.34 -2.83
C LEU A 190 21.42 -6.18 -3.69
N GLY A 191 21.41 -5.24 -4.64
CA GLY A 191 22.58 -4.96 -5.48
C GLY A 191 23.81 -4.55 -4.66
N ALA A 192 23.64 -3.57 -3.79
CA ALA A 192 24.73 -3.01 -2.98
C ALA A 192 25.35 -4.01 -1.99
N LEU A 193 24.54 -4.90 -1.41
CA LEU A 193 25.00 -5.94 -0.48
C LEU A 193 25.74 -7.07 -1.22
N ARG A 194 25.26 -7.45 -2.41
CA ARG A 194 25.96 -8.42 -3.27
C ARG A 194 27.32 -7.91 -3.74
N GLU A 195 27.41 -6.65 -4.17
CA GLU A 195 28.68 -6.02 -4.55
C GLU A 195 29.71 -6.02 -3.41
N ARG A 196 29.22 -5.99 -2.16
CA ARG A 196 30.04 -6.07 -0.95
C ARG A 196 30.33 -7.49 -0.48
N GLY A 197 29.89 -8.51 -1.23
CA GLY A 197 30.17 -9.91 -0.96
C GLY A 197 29.28 -10.55 0.11
N SER A 198 28.15 -9.94 0.46
CA SER A 198 27.18 -10.57 1.37
C SER A 198 26.54 -11.80 0.70
N ARG A 199 26.40 -12.91 1.43
CA ARG A 199 25.68 -14.09 0.94
C ARG A 199 24.19 -13.92 1.20
N ILE A 200 23.39 -14.25 0.19
CA ILE A 200 21.95 -14.06 0.21
C ILE A 200 21.31 -15.40 -0.16
N PRO A 201 20.47 -15.97 0.71
CA PRO A 201 19.93 -15.39 1.95
C PRO A 201 20.78 -15.57 3.21
N GLU A 202 21.94 -16.21 3.16
CA GLU A 202 22.60 -16.79 4.35
C GLU A 202 23.14 -15.76 5.36
N ASP A 203 23.69 -14.65 4.90
CA ASP A 203 24.13 -13.55 5.77
C ASP A 203 23.06 -12.46 5.88
N VAL A 204 22.29 -12.27 4.80
CA VAL A 204 21.22 -11.28 4.76
C VAL A 204 20.07 -11.78 3.89
N ALA A 205 18.89 -11.85 4.49
CA ALA A 205 17.65 -12.12 3.80
C ALA A 205 16.96 -10.79 3.46
N ILE A 206 16.24 -10.73 2.35
CA ILE A 206 15.59 -9.49 1.88
C ILE A 206 14.13 -9.78 1.57
N VAL A 207 13.24 -8.99 2.15
CA VAL A 207 11.80 -9.03 1.92
C VAL A 207 11.32 -7.64 1.50
N SER A 208 10.46 -7.59 0.48
CA SER A 208 9.72 -6.38 0.15
C SER A 208 8.29 -6.44 0.70
N TRP A 209 7.78 -5.30 1.16
CA TRP A 209 6.38 -5.12 1.57
C TRP A 209 5.41 -5.02 0.38
N THR A 210 5.97 -4.93 -0.83
CA THR A 210 5.24 -4.90 -2.09
C THR A 210 5.77 -5.96 -3.06
N ASN A 211 4.97 -6.32 -4.06
CA ASN A 211 5.26 -7.41 -5.00
C ASN A 211 5.21 -6.92 -6.45
N SER A 212 6.04 -5.94 -6.83
CA SER A 212 6.11 -5.54 -8.24
C SER A 212 6.92 -6.52 -9.09
N ALA A 213 6.85 -6.32 -10.41
CA ALA A 213 7.69 -7.03 -11.37
C ALA A 213 9.20 -6.87 -11.07
N LEU A 214 9.63 -5.82 -10.37
CA LEU A 214 11.02 -5.66 -9.95
C LEU A 214 11.45 -6.77 -8.98
N CYS A 215 10.59 -7.16 -8.04
CA CYS A 215 10.89 -8.25 -7.12
C CYS A 215 11.08 -9.58 -7.86
N GLN A 216 10.23 -9.84 -8.85
CA GLN A 216 10.24 -11.09 -9.62
C GLN A 216 11.40 -11.16 -10.62
N SER A 217 11.83 -10.01 -11.16
CA SER A 217 12.90 -9.94 -12.17
C SER A 217 14.30 -9.72 -11.57
N ALA A 218 14.39 -9.41 -10.28
CA ALA A 218 15.65 -9.34 -9.58
C ALA A 218 16.39 -10.69 -9.61
N SER A 219 17.72 -10.63 -9.48
CA SER A 219 18.55 -11.83 -9.34
C SER A 219 19.43 -11.66 -8.11
N PRO A 220 19.31 -12.52 -7.07
CA PRO A 220 18.19 -13.44 -6.82
C PRO A 220 16.83 -12.74 -6.76
N SER A 221 15.76 -13.47 -7.06
CA SER A 221 14.37 -12.97 -6.96
C SER A 221 14.02 -12.57 -5.53
N ILE A 222 13.41 -11.40 -5.35
CA ILE A 222 13.11 -10.83 -4.03
C ILE A 222 11.79 -11.43 -3.51
N THR A 223 11.84 -11.96 -2.30
CA THR A 223 10.65 -12.36 -1.53
C THR A 223 9.80 -11.14 -1.23
N ALA A 224 8.49 -11.24 -1.43
CA ALA A 224 7.60 -10.09 -1.39
C ALA A 224 6.27 -10.39 -0.70
N LEU A 225 5.67 -9.38 -0.08
CA LEU A 225 4.29 -9.44 0.41
C LEU A 225 3.32 -8.96 -0.68
N ASP A 226 2.42 -9.85 -1.09
CA ASP A 226 1.30 -9.49 -1.95
C ASP A 226 0.09 -9.11 -1.10
N ARG A 227 -0.29 -7.83 -1.18
CA ARG A 227 -1.42 -7.24 -0.43
C ARG A 227 -2.73 -7.23 -1.23
N ARG A 228 -2.78 -7.91 -2.38
CA ARG A 228 -3.98 -8.05 -3.23
C ARG A 228 -4.49 -6.73 -3.81
N GLY A 229 -3.56 -5.86 -4.20
CA GLY A 229 -3.90 -4.53 -4.74
C GLY A 229 -4.82 -4.60 -5.96
N THR A 230 -4.53 -5.52 -6.89
CA THR A 230 -5.35 -5.75 -8.09
C THR A 230 -6.78 -6.16 -7.74
N GLU A 231 -6.97 -7.15 -6.88
CA GLU A 231 -8.32 -7.61 -6.51
C GLU A 231 -9.09 -6.56 -5.72
N ILE A 232 -8.43 -5.84 -4.81
CA ILE A 232 -9.04 -4.73 -4.08
C ILE A 232 -9.47 -3.63 -5.04
N GLY A 233 -8.64 -3.29 -6.04
CA GLY A 233 -8.96 -2.31 -7.07
C GLY A 233 -10.18 -2.70 -7.89
N ALA A 234 -10.22 -3.93 -8.39
CA ALA A 234 -11.36 -4.46 -9.14
C ALA A 234 -12.66 -4.42 -8.30
N LEU A 235 -12.60 -4.88 -7.04
CA LEU A 235 -13.74 -4.80 -6.13
C LEU A 235 -14.20 -3.36 -5.90
N LEU A 236 -13.27 -2.41 -5.74
CA LEU A 236 -13.62 -1.00 -5.56
C LEU A 236 -14.27 -0.41 -6.82
N GLY A 237 -13.80 -0.80 -8.01
CA GLY A 237 -14.44 -0.48 -9.28
C GLY A 237 -15.89 -0.97 -9.36
N GLU A 238 -16.18 -2.18 -8.89
CA GLU A 238 -17.55 -2.67 -8.79
C GLU A 238 -18.38 -1.89 -7.75
N ARG A 239 -17.80 -1.62 -6.57
CA ARG A 239 -18.51 -0.90 -5.49
C ARG A 239 -18.88 0.52 -5.89
N ILE A 240 -18.01 1.23 -6.61
CA ILE A 240 -18.32 2.59 -7.06
C ILE A 240 -19.42 2.61 -8.13
N LEU A 241 -19.52 1.57 -8.97
CA LEU A 241 -20.65 1.42 -9.90
C LEU A 241 -21.97 1.21 -9.14
N HIS A 242 -21.98 0.39 -8.08
CA HIS A 242 -23.16 0.26 -7.23
C HIS A 242 -23.57 1.59 -6.58
N ALA A 243 -22.59 2.41 -6.16
CA ALA A 243 -22.85 3.73 -5.62
C ALA A 243 -23.54 4.65 -6.65
N ILE A 244 -23.08 4.61 -7.91
CA ILE A 244 -23.67 5.40 -9.01
C ILE A 244 -25.10 4.94 -9.32
N ASP A 245 -25.34 3.64 -9.35
CA ASP A 245 -26.65 3.08 -9.69
C ASP A 245 -27.66 3.17 -8.54
N GLY A 246 -27.24 3.68 -7.37
CA GLY A 246 -28.05 3.72 -6.14
C GLY A 246 -28.38 2.32 -5.60
N ALA A 247 -27.56 1.34 -5.97
CA ALA A 247 -27.72 -0.06 -5.60
C ALA A 247 -27.12 -0.37 -4.22
N ASP A 248 -27.10 -1.66 -3.87
CA ASP A 248 -26.62 -2.23 -2.60
C ASP A 248 -25.42 -1.49 -1.97
N ARG A 249 -25.59 -1.13 -0.68
CA ARG A 249 -24.57 -0.43 0.14
C ARG A 249 -23.61 -1.39 0.84
N SER A 250 -23.62 -2.67 0.47
CA SER A 250 -22.78 -3.68 1.08
C SER A 250 -21.29 -3.44 0.87
N SER A 251 -20.52 -3.82 1.88
CA SER A 251 -19.08 -3.95 1.77
C SER A 251 -18.70 -5.31 1.19
N ALA A 252 -17.71 -5.34 0.30
CA ALA A 252 -17.05 -6.56 -0.14
C ALA A 252 -15.80 -6.80 0.71
N ARG A 253 -15.58 -8.02 1.20
CA ARG A 253 -14.36 -8.38 1.93
C ARG A 253 -13.22 -8.59 0.94
N ALA A 254 -12.09 -7.94 1.19
CA ALA A 254 -10.88 -8.17 0.41
C ALA A 254 -10.31 -9.58 0.65
N PRO A 255 -9.64 -10.17 -0.35
CA PRO A 255 -8.89 -11.40 -0.14
C PRO A 255 -7.69 -11.19 0.81
N GLU A 256 -7.27 -12.26 1.47
CA GLU A 256 -6.16 -12.22 2.41
C GLU A 256 -4.81 -11.99 1.69
N PRO A 257 -3.87 -11.24 2.31
CA PRO A 257 -2.51 -11.09 1.80
C PRO A 257 -1.71 -12.38 1.94
N PHE A 258 -0.65 -12.52 1.16
CA PHE A 258 0.25 -13.68 1.23
C PHE A 258 1.69 -13.33 0.86
N VAL A 259 2.65 -14.13 1.31
CA VAL A 259 4.06 -13.98 0.92
C VAL A 259 4.33 -14.76 -0.37
N VAL A 260 4.90 -14.07 -1.36
CA VAL A 260 5.51 -14.65 -2.55
C VAL A 260 6.98 -14.92 -2.24
N VAL A 261 7.33 -16.19 -2.07
CA VAL A 261 8.68 -16.61 -1.71
C VAL A 261 9.60 -16.52 -2.94
N GLY A 262 10.62 -15.67 -2.84
CA GLY A 262 11.72 -15.57 -3.78
C GLY A 262 12.98 -16.27 -3.25
N GLU A 263 14.09 -16.07 -3.94
CA GLU A 263 15.40 -16.65 -3.59
C GLU A 263 16.15 -15.87 -2.48
N THR A 264 15.62 -14.73 -2.03
CA THR A 264 16.22 -13.90 -0.98
C THR A 264 15.84 -14.30 0.46
N THR A 265 15.17 -15.43 0.70
CA THR A 265 14.75 -15.90 2.04
C THR A 265 14.69 -17.42 2.16
#